data_AF-A0A935ZH90-F1
#
_entry.id   AF-A0A935ZH90-F1
#
_cell.length_a   1.000
_cell.length_b   1.000
_cell.length_c   1.000
_cell.angle_alpha   90.00
_cell.angle_beta   90.00
_cell.angle_gamma   90.00
#
_symmetry.space_group_name_H-M   'P 1'
#
loop_
_entity.id
_entity.type
_entity.pdbx_description
1 polymer ?
#
loop_
_entity_poly.entity_id
_entity_poly.type
_entity_poly.pdbx_seq_one_letter_code
_entity_poly.pdbx_strand_id
1 'polypeptide(L)'
;MTRWCHRLATAAVAATCGLVIAAPARAWDPARTHTGITERAVARGTVHARWMQGSGDRLGWFTPLRIEPSRLDPATRRALVVAMREAHADVGGVAAGGPGACPPQPAPSETLQRCVDADAWETTALGWVRVGIALEAVPRARLLHHFADLDDPAAPRWHAHGRSRGTWRRIERQAGGTMAARVARSGFAGTGPSAIGWLADPDDPWAPAAMHRHLRAASLLAEPEARAQEFALAMVALGATLHVIQDLTLPAHARGDLLGTRVPLSDERRDRGSPLAEYARLIFARALPAPLVLASEPTAAPAASLRALLLGDATHDGVIEFTAGHFFSDGSLPPPVAIDPSLDAAAAATALLGAHAHLDDAERDGAVLAPWPADTGYVRTTTGRALAAWRRLPDGTVQPYLDRRILREHALRLLPLAVDTTAAALELWWPAWPDARWDRASNSYEIDRLEGTHDGELTVVIEQADGRRTVARRIALPHPRNRVRGITPDAMPEGAHIVLVLAATRDDGTRVLVEQRLDRTGEPDAGTPEAGTPDAGTPVAGTPVESTPDAGTPVESTPDAGTPDAR
;
A
#
# COMPACT_ATOMS: atom_id res chain seq x y z
N MET A 1 -7.09 52.86 -37.92
CA MET A 1 -7.85 51.60 -37.79
C MET A 1 -7.17 50.40 -38.48
N THR A 2 -5.84 50.26 -38.48
CA THR A 2 -5.19 49.09 -39.11
C THR A 2 -3.76 48.85 -38.59
N ARG A 3 -3.56 48.77 -37.26
CA ARG A 3 -2.30 48.28 -36.64
C ARG A 3 -2.49 47.57 -35.28
N TRP A 4 -3.69 47.04 -35.01
CA TRP A 4 -4.04 46.42 -33.72
C TRP A 4 -4.57 44.97 -33.81
N CYS A 5 -4.39 44.30 -34.95
CA CYS A 5 -4.88 42.92 -35.15
C CYS A 5 -3.79 41.87 -35.44
N HIS A 6 -2.50 42.21 -35.30
CA HIS A 6 -1.40 41.24 -35.55
C HIS A 6 -0.48 40.99 -34.35
N ARG A 7 -0.84 41.44 -33.15
CA ARG A 7 -0.11 41.10 -31.91
C ARG A 7 -0.84 40.10 -30.99
N LEU A 8 -2.04 39.66 -31.37
CA LEU A 8 -2.82 38.66 -30.62
C LEU A 8 -2.73 37.23 -31.20
N ALA A 9 -2.16 37.05 -32.38
CA ALA A 9 -2.05 35.74 -33.03
C ALA A 9 -0.73 34.98 -32.72
N THR A 10 0.26 35.63 -32.11
CA THR A 10 1.55 35.01 -31.72
C THR A 10 1.68 34.73 -30.22
N ALA A 11 0.64 35.00 -29.42
CA ALA A 11 0.59 34.68 -28.00
C ALA A 11 -0.16 33.37 -27.68
N ALA A 12 -0.77 32.72 -28.68
CA ALA A 12 -1.63 31.54 -28.50
C ALA A 12 -0.99 30.21 -28.93
N VAL A 13 0.26 30.20 -29.42
CA VAL A 13 0.95 28.97 -29.89
C VAL A 13 2.16 28.58 -29.01
N ALA A 14 2.46 29.33 -27.95
CA ALA A 14 3.55 29.02 -27.01
C ALA A 14 3.06 28.54 -25.62
N ALA A 15 1.83 28.05 -25.51
CA ALA A 15 1.25 27.52 -24.26
C ALA A 15 0.84 26.04 -24.35
N THR A 16 1.34 25.32 -25.35
CA THR A 16 1.37 23.84 -25.41
C THR A 16 2.79 23.33 -25.15
N CYS A 17 3.49 23.95 -24.20
CA CYS A 17 4.54 23.21 -23.49
C CYS A 17 3.84 22.08 -22.76
N GLY A 18 4.01 20.85 -23.27
CA GLY A 18 3.52 19.64 -22.63
C GLY A 18 3.70 19.71 -21.12
N LEU A 19 2.64 19.38 -20.40
CA LEU A 19 2.65 19.11 -18.97
C LEU A 19 3.59 17.93 -18.72
N VAL A 20 4.90 18.17 -18.77
CA VAL A 20 5.90 17.16 -18.44
C VAL A 20 6.00 17.12 -16.93
N ILE A 21 5.29 16.15 -16.37
CA ILE A 21 5.14 15.90 -14.94
C ILE A 21 6.52 15.52 -14.37
N ALA A 22 7.03 16.27 -13.40
CA ALA A 22 8.25 15.90 -12.68
C ALA A 22 8.02 14.59 -11.91
N ALA A 23 9.01 13.69 -11.85
CA ALA A 23 8.96 12.51 -11.00
C ALA A 23 8.89 12.93 -9.52
N PRO A 24 7.92 12.41 -8.74
CA PRO A 24 7.74 12.77 -7.33
C PRO A 24 8.59 11.88 -6.41
N ALA A 25 8.62 12.29 -5.14
CA ALA A 25 9.03 11.48 -4.02
C ALA A 25 8.19 10.21 -3.94
N ARG A 26 8.74 9.05 -4.31
CA ARG A 26 8.10 7.73 -4.11
C ARG A 26 8.93 6.95 -3.12
N ALA A 27 8.29 6.30 -2.14
CA ALA A 27 9.01 5.43 -1.23
C ALA A 27 9.22 4.05 -1.83
N TRP A 28 8.15 3.38 -2.26
CA TRP A 28 8.23 2.18 -3.10
C TRP A 28 7.46 2.39 -4.40
N ASP A 29 7.76 1.61 -5.44
CA ASP A 29 6.98 1.70 -6.68
C ASP A 29 5.58 1.07 -6.45
N PRO A 30 4.48 1.82 -6.61
CA PRO A 30 3.12 1.34 -6.38
C PRO A 30 2.75 0.13 -7.25
N ALA A 31 3.20 0.10 -8.50
CA ALA A 31 2.85 -0.94 -9.45
C ALA A 31 3.60 -2.24 -9.24
N ARG A 32 4.82 -2.16 -8.71
CA ARG A 32 5.71 -3.31 -8.52
C ARG A 32 5.92 -3.59 -7.05
N THR A 33 6.71 -2.78 -6.37
CA THR A 33 7.22 -3.08 -5.04
C THR A 33 6.12 -3.08 -3.98
N HIS A 34 5.26 -2.05 -3.89
CA HIS A 34 4.13 -2.06 -2.95
C HIS A 34 3.21 -3.27 -3.19
N THR A 35 2.89 -3.55 -4.46
CA THR A 35 2.03 -4.71 -4.78
C THR A 35 2.69 -6.02 -4.38
N GLY A 36 3.99 -6.19 -4.62
CA GLY A 36 4.74 -7.37 -4.18
C GLY A 36 4.79 -7.51 -2.66
N ILE A 37 4.86 -6.38 -1.91
CA ILE A 37 4.81 -6.38 -0.44
C ILE A 37 3.44 -6.89 -0.01
N THR A 38 2.37 -6.30 -0.54
CA THR A 38 0.98 -6.67 -0.22
C THR A 38 0.65 -8.12 -0.58
N GLU A 39 1.06 -8.60 -1.77
CA GLU A 39 0.84 -9.98 -2.19
C GLU A 39 1.48 -10.98 -1.21
N ARG A 40 2.70 -10.70 -0.75
CA ARG A 40 3.39 -11.56 0.23
C ARG A 40 2.77 -11.49 1.61
N ALA A 41 2.38 -10.29 2.06
CA ALA A 41 1.71 -10.11 3.33
C ALA A 41 0.37 -10.88 3.35
N VAL A 42 -0.40 -10.78 2.27
CA VAL A 42 -1.65 -11.54 2.08
C VAL A 42 -1.40 -13.05 2.07
N ALA A 43 -0.35 -13.53 1.40
CA ALA A 43 -0.02 -14.95 1.34
C ALA A 43 0.47 -15.52 2.70
N ARG A 44 1.05 -14.68 3.57
CA ARG A 44 1.50 -15.06 4.92
C ARG A 44 0.40 -14.95 5.97
N GLY A 45 -0.51 -14.00 5.79
CA GLY A 45 -1.56 -13.68 6.76
C GLY A 45 -2.67 -14.73 6.81
N THR A 46 -3.45 -14.67 7.87
CA THR A 46 -4.59 -15.58 8.11
C THR A 46 -5.93 -14.95 7.75
N VAL A 47 -5.94 -13.66 7.40
CA VAL A 47 -7.15 -12.89 7.05
C VAL A 47 -7.97 -13.56 5.96
N HIS A 48 -7.33 -14.19 4.95
CA HIS A 48 -8.07 -14.92 3.91
C HIS A 48 -8.97 -16.01 4.49
N ALA A 49 -8.36 -16.88 5.30
CA ALA A 49 -9.04 -18.02 5.90
C ALA A 49 -10.12 -17.55 6.87
N ARG A 50 -9.85 -16.48 7.64
CA ARG A 50 -10.82 -15.88 8.56
C ARG A 50 -12.02 -15.28 7.82
N TRP A 51 -11.83 -14.62 6.69
CA TRP A 51 -12.95 -14.13 5.89
C TRP A 51 -13.76 -15.28 5.30
N MET A 52 -13.11 -16.31 4.76
CA MET A 52 -13.80 -17.48 4.23
C MET A 52 -14.65 -18.12 5.34
N GLN A 53 -14.03 -18.45 6.48
CA GLN A 53 -14.73 -19.03 7.63
C GLN A 53 -15.83 -18.11 8.21
N GLY A 54 -15.57 -16.81 8.34
CA GLY A 54 -16.52 -15.85 8.91
C GLY A 54 -17.73 -15.60 8.02
N SER A 55 -17.55 -15.71 6.70
CA SER A 55 -18.60 -15.43 5.72
C SER A 55 -19.34 -16.68 5.21
N GLY A 56 -18.91 -17.88 5.60
CA GLY A 56 -19.39 -19.16 5.05
C GLY A 56 -18.92 -19.36 3.60
N ASP A 57 -17.61 -19.19 3.38
CA ASP A 57 -16.89 -19.33 2.11
C ASP A 57 -17.27 -18.33 1.00
N ARG A 58 -17.87 -17.19 1.35
CA ARG A 58 -18.36 -16.19 0.37
C ARG A 58 -17.34 -15.07 0.11
N LEU A 59 -16.53 -14.71 1.11
CA LEU A 59 -15.60 -13.60 1.07
C LEU A 59 -14.15 -14.07 1.29
N GLY A 60 -13.26 -13.57 0.45
CA GLY A 60 -11.82 -13.81 0.50
C GLY A 60 -11.07 -12.83 -0.40
N TRP A 61 -9.73 -12.87 -0.39
CA TRP A 61 -8.91 -11.97 -1.22
C TRP A 61 -9.18 -12.10 -2.72
N PHE A 62 -9.67 -13.26 -3.15
CA PHE A 62 -9.93 -13.58 -4.55
C PHE A 62 -11.42 -13.45 -4.93
N THR A 63 -12.28 -13.09 -3.98
CA THR A 63 -13.71 -12.87 -4.26
C THR A 63 -13.86 -11.68 -5.22
N PRO A 64 -14.57 -11.84 -6.35
CA PRO A 64 -14.87 -10.73 -7.25
C PRO A 64 -15.83 -9.76 -6.57
N LEU A 65 -15.48 -8.47 -6.61
CA LEU A 65 -16.30 -7.40 -6.07
C LEU A 65 -16.57 -6.37 -7.16
N ARG A 66 -17.82 -5.89 -7.20
CA ARG A 66 -18.32 -4.97 -8.22
C ARG A 66 -18.58 -3.59 -7.63
N ILE A 67 -18.19 -2.56 -8.38
CA ILE A 67 -18.49 -1.16 -8.11
C ILE A 67 -19.36 -0.65 -9.26
N GLU A 68 -20.48 0.00 -8.92
CA GLU A 68 -21.35 0.69 -9.88
C GLU A 68 -20.99 2.18 -9.94
N PRO A 69 -20.32 2.66 -11.01
CA PRO A 69 -19.86 4.05 -11.08
C PRO A 69 -21.00 5.08 -11.07
N SER A 70 -22.21 4.66 -11.46
CA SER A 70 -23.43 5.47 -11.41
C SER A 70 -23.91 5.72 -9.98
N ARG A 71 -23.55 4.84 -9.03
CA ARG A 71 -23.91 4.95 -7.60
C ARG A 71 -22.84 5.69 -6.78
N LEU A 72 -21.70 6.02 -7.38
CA LEU A 72 -20.63 6.76 -6.71
C LEU A 72 -20.88 8.27 -6.78
N ASP A 73 -20.47 8.98 -5.72
CA ASP A 73 -20.38 10.44 -5.81
C ASP A 73 -19.32 10.86 -6.86
N PRO A 74 -19.45 12.07 -7.45
CA PRO A 74 -18.56 12.49 -8.52
C PRO A 74 -17.07 12.56 -8.14
N ALA A 75 -16.73 12.82 -6.87
CA ALA A 75 -15.33 12.94 -6.45
C ALA A 75 -14.69 11.56 -6.35
N THR A 76 -15.35 10.61 -5.68
CA THR A 76 -14.93 9.21 -5.57
C THR A 76 -14.80 8.57 -6.94
N ARG A 77 -15.81 8.75 -7.81
CA ARG A 77 -15.78 8.23 -9.18
C ARG A 77 -14.56 8.75 -9.95
N ARG A 78 -14.27 10.06 -9.87
CA ARG A 78 -13.11 10.65 -10.54
C ARG A 78 -11.80 10.09 -9.99
N ALA A 79 -11.66 9.98 -8.66
CA ALA A 79 -10.46 9.45 -8.04
C ALA A 79 -10.17 8.02 -8.52
N LEU A 80 -11.18 7.14 -8.50
CA LEU A 80 -11.06 5.77 -8.99
C LEU A 80 -10.72 5.70 -10.49
N VAL A 81 -11.36 6.50 -11.33
CA VAL A 81 -11.05 6.54 -12.78
C VAL A 81 -9.60 6.93 -13.03
N VAL A 82 -9.10 7.95 -12.33
CA VAL A 82 -7.70 8.37 -12.50
C VAL A 82 -6.77 7.29 -11.94
N ALA A 83 -7.06 6.73 -10.76
CA ALA A 83 -6.27 5.64 -10.18
C ALA A 83 -6.18 4.42 -11.10
N MET A 84 -7.29 3.98 -11.68
CA MET A 84 -7.32 2.85 -12.62
C MET A 84 -6.61 3.14 -13.94
N ARG A 85 -6.60 4.39 -14.42
CA ARG A 85 -5.82 4.78 -15.61
C ARG A 85 -4.32 4.82 -15.35
N GLU A 86 -3.93 5.26 -14.16
CA GLU A 86 -2.53 5.31 -13.72
C GLU A 86 -2.05 3.94 -13.20
N ALA A 87 -2.98 3.04 -12.85
CA ALA A 87 -2.67 1.67 -12.51
C ALA A 87 -2.17 0.94 -13.76
N HIS A 88 -0.85 0.77 -13.84
CA HIS A 88 -0.22 0.00 -14.91
C HIS A 88 -0.77 -1.44 -14.94
N ALA A 89 -0.75 -2.11 -16.11
CA ALA A 89 -1.13 -3.51 -16.23
C ALA A 89 -0.41 -4.39 -15.17
N ASP A 90 0.91 -4.20 -15.07
CA ASP A 90 1.73 -4.06 -13.86
C ASP A 90 1.01 -4.41 -12.56
N VAL A 91 0.25 -3.44 -12.03
CA VAL A 91 -0.45 -3.43 -10.75
C VAL A 91 -1.33 -4.68 -10.57
N GLY A 92 -1.92 -5.22 -11.64
CA GLY A 92 -2.87 -6.34 -11.54
C GLY A 92 -4.15 -5.98 -10.78
N GLY A 93 -4.51 -4.68 -10.78
CA GLY A 93 -5.74 -4.11 -10.24
C GLY A 93 -6.58 -3.43 -11.33
N VAL A 94 -6.37 -3.78 -12.60
CA VAL A 94 -7.20 -3.27 -13.69
C VAL A 94 -8.57 -3.92 -13.57
N ALA A 95 -9.58 -3.15 -13.20
CA ALA A 95 -10.95 -3.64 -13.17
C ALA A 95 -11.44 -3.95 -14.59
N ALA A 96 -12.14 -5.07 -14.74
CA ALA A 96 -12.89 -5.36 -15.95
C ALA A 96 -14.18 -4.53 -15.99
N GLY A 97 -14.61 -4.14 -17.19
CA GLY A 97 -15.85 -3.38 -17.42
C GLY A 97 -15.67 -1.87 -17.59
N GLY A 98 -16.79 -1.15 -17.70
CA GLY A 98 -16.86 0.29 -18.00
C GLY A 98 -17.11 0.62 -19.49
N PRO A 99 -17.39 1.90 -19.82
CA PRO A 99 -17.87 2.27 -21.15
C PRO A 99 -16.91 1.87 -22.26
N GLY A 100 -17.35 0.98 -23.15
CA GLY A 100 -16.55 0.45 -24.26
C GLY A 100 -15.67 -0.77 -23.92
N ALA A 101 -15.75 -1.31 -22.69
CA ALA A 101 -15.04 -2.53 -22.30
C ALA A 101 -15.59 -3.79 -22.99
N CYS A 102 -16.83 -3.73 -23.48
CA CYS A 102 -17.44 -4.78 -24.27
C CYS A 102 -17.44 -4.45 -25.75
N PRO A 103 -17.01 -5.39 -26.62
CA PRO A 103 -17.10 -5.20 -28.06
C PRO A 103 -18.56 -5.02 -28.49
N PRO A 104 -18.85 -4.13 -29.45
CA PRO A 104 -20.19 -3.98 -29.99
C PRO A 104 -20.63 -5.28 -30.66
N GLN A 105 -21.92 -5.58 -30.64
CA GLN A 105 -22.41 -6.73 -31.39
C GLN A 105 -22.21 -6.52 -32.91
N PRO A 106 -21.90 -7.59 -33.65
CA PRO A 106 -21.78 -8.99 -33.20
C PRO A 106 -20.34 -9.37 -32.79
N ALA A 107 -20.15 -9.75 -31.53
CA ALA A 107 -18.90 -10.36 -31.04
C ALA A 107 -19.15 -11.83 -30.63
N PRO A 108 -18.14 -12.71 -30.69
CA PRO A 108 -18.29 -14.12 -30.29
C PRO A 108 -18.82 -14.26 -28.85
N SER A 109 -19.66 -15.26 -28.59
CA SER A 109 -20.27 -15.52 -27.28
C SER A 109 -19.23 -15.72 -26.16
N GLU A 110 -18.10 -16.37 -26.46
CA GLU A 110 -16.97 -16.53 -25.54
C GLU A 110 -16.33 -15.18 -25.13
N THR A 111 -16.39 -14.18 -26.00
CA THR A 111 -15.90 -12.81 -25.72
C THR A 111 -16.92 -12.04 -24.88
N LEU A 112 -18.22 -12.27 -25.11
CA LEU A 112 -19.31 -11.67 -24.34
C LEU A 112 -19.49 -12.31 -22.95
N GLN A 113 -19.07 -13.55 -22.74
CA GLN A 113 -19.10 -14.19 -21.42
C GLN A 113 -18.05 -13.65 -20.44
N ARG A 114 -16.98 -13.01 -20.96
CA ARG A 114 -15.97 -12.32 -20.14
C ARG A 114 -16.31 -10.85 -19.90
N CYS A 115 -17.46 -10.41 -20.41
CA CYS A 115 -17.91 -9.04 -20.34
C CYS A 115 -18.67 -8.79 -19.03
N VAL A 116 -18.09 -7.96 -18.18
CA VAL A 116 -18.81 -7.29 -17.10
C VAL A 116 -19.77 -6.28 -17.74
N ASP A 117 -20.96 -6.05 -17.16
CA ASP A 117 -21.91 -5.03 -17.63
C ASP A 117 -21.20 -3.75 -18.05
N ALA A 118 -21.63 -3.17 -19.18
CA ALA A 118 -20.92 -2.09 -19.88
C ALA A 118 -20.66 -0.82 -19.03
N ASP A 119 -21.28 -0.69 -17.86
CA ASP A 119 -21.07 0.43 -16.96
C ASP A 119 -20.41 0.07 -15.63
N ALA A 120 -20.36 -1.21 -15.23
CA ALA A 120 -19.81 -1.62 -13.94
C ALA A 120 -18.31 -1.89 -13.99
N TRP A 121 -17.66 -1.80 -12.83
CA TRP A 121 -16.25 -2.17 -12.68
C TRP A 121 -16.14 -3.36 -11.74
N GLU A 122 -15.40 -4.39 -12.12
CA GLU A 122 -15.23 -5.59 -11.33
C GLU A 122 -13.77 -6.02 -11.26
N THR A 123 -13.32 -6.38 -10.07
CA THR A 123 -12.05 -7.10 -9.83
C THR A 123 -12.13 -7.80 -8.48
N THR A 124 -11.16 -8.66 -8.17
CA THR A 124 -11.07 -9.30 -6.86
C THR A 124 -10.88 -8.28 -5.73
N ALA A 125 -11.18 -8.67 -4.48
CA ALA A 125 -10.88 -7.87 -3.30
C ALA A 125 -9.41 -7.40 -3.26
N LEU A 126 -8.46 -8.30 -3.54
CA LEU A 126 -7.04 -7.96 -3.67
C LEU A 126 -6.76 -7.01 -4.84
N GLY A 127 -7.50 -7.14 -5.94
CA GLY A 127 -7.46 -6.18 -7.05
C GLY A 127 -7.85 -4.77 -6.63
N TRP A 128 -8.93 -4.62 -5.85
CA TRP A 128 -9.35 -3.33 -5.29
C TRP A 128 -8.34 -2.76 -4.29
N VAL A 129 -7.69 -3.60 -3.47
CA VAL A 129 -6.55 -3.18 -2.63
C VAL A 129 -5.42 -2.62 -3.50
N ARG A 130 -5.10 -3.25 -4.63
CA ARG A 130 -4.07 -2.74 -5.55
C ARG A 130 -4.46 -1.43 -6.22
N VAL A 131 -5.74 -1.24 -6.56
CA VAL A 131 -6.26 0.06 -7.02
C VAL A 131 -6.07 1.11 -5.93
N GLY A 132 -6.36 0.78 -4.67
CA GLY A 132 -6.12 1.67 -3.52
C GLY A 132 -4.66 2.10 -3.37
N ILE A 133 -3.73 1.16 -3.50
CA ILE A 133 -2.28 1.44 -3.48
C ILE A 133 -1.90 2.44 -4.59
N ALA A 134 -2.45 2.28 -5.79
CA ALA A 134 -2.22 3.22 -6.89
C ALA A 134 -2.91 4.57 -6.67
N LEU A 135 -4.12 4.54 -6.11
CA LEU A 135 -4.92 5.72 -5.80
C LEU A 135 -4.19 6.65 -4.84
N GLU A 136 -3.52 6.12 -3.82
CA GLU A 136 -2.82 6.96 -2.84
C GLU A 136 -1.61 7.69 -3.44
N ALA A 137 -1.10 7.23 -4.59
CA ALA A 137 -0.08 7.96 -5.35
C ALA A 137 -0.67 9.05 -6.28
N VAL A 138 -1.99 9.23 -6.31
CA VAL A 138 -2.70 10.01 -7.34
C VAL A 138 -3.83 10.88 -6.74
N PRO A 139 -3.72 12.23 -6.79
CA PRO A 139 -2.62 13.00 -7.35
C PRO A 139 -1.36 12.88 -6.49
N ARG A 140 -0.19 13.03 -7.11
CA ARG A 140 1.13 12.86 -6.47
C ARG A 140 1.36 13.76 -5.25
N ALA A 141 0.53 14.77 -5.04
CA ALA A 141 0.56 15.62 -3.86
C ALA A 141 0.17 14.86 -2.58
N ARG A 142 -0.58 13.76 -2.68
CA ARG A 142 -0.93 12.90 -1.52
C ARG A 142 0.31 12.31 -0.85
N LEU A 143 1.33 11.95 -1.63
CA LEU A 143 2.63 11.44 -1.17
C LEU A 143 3.36 12.40 -0.21
N LEU A 144 3.01 13.69 -0.17
CA LEU A 144 3.56 14.65 0.79
C LEU A 144 3.04 14.46 2.22
N HIS A 145 2.06 13.58 2.42
CA HIS A 145 1.53 13.20 3.73
C HIS A 145 2.11 11.89 4.25
N HIS A 146 3.01 11.23 3.52
CA HIS A 146 3.52 9.89 3.87
C HIS A 146 4.79 9.90 4.71
N PHE A 147 5.11 11.04 5.32
CA PHE A 147 6.32 11.24 6.10
C PHE A 147 5.97 11.28 7.60
N ALA A 148 6.79 10.63 8.42
CA ALA A 148 6.85 10.94 9.85
C ALA A 148 7.61 12.26 10.05
N ASP A 149 7.39 12.91 11.19
CA ASP A 149 8.23 14.03 11.59
C ASP A 149 9.54 13.50 12.18
N LEU A 150 10.65 14.17 11.88
CA LEU A 150 11.98 13.74 12.29
C LEU A 150 12.21 13.88 13.80
N ASP A 151 11.65 14.94 14.39
CA ASP A 151 11.87 15.30 15.79
C ASP A 151 10.84 14.63 16.71
N ASP A 152 9.61 14.45 16.23
CA ASP A 152 8.53 13.73 16.92
C ASP A 152 7.76 12.82 15.96
N PRO A 153 8.15 11.54 15.83
CA PRO A 153 7.49 10.59 14.94
C PRO A 153 5.97 10.46 15.17
N ALA A 154 5.50 10.74 16.39
CA ALA A 154 4.09 10.67 16.75
C ALA A 154 3.30 11.93 16.39
N ALA A 155 3.96 13.01 15.99
CA ALA A 155 3.32 14.28 15.70
C ALA A 155 2.31 14.13 14.54
N PRO A 156 1.10 14.72 14.65
CA PRO A 156 0.10 14.69 13.58
C PRO A 156 0.50 15.55 12.36
N ARG A 157 1.57 16.32 12.49
CA ARG A 157 2.12 17.17 11.44
C ARG A 157 3.62 16.95 11.36
N TRP A 158 4.15 16.99 10.14
CA TRP A 158 5.58 16.92 9.91
C TRP A 158 6.14 18.19 9.28
N HIS A 159 7.44 18.39 9.40
CA HIS A 159 8.18 19.54 8.88
C HIS A 159 9.30 19.12 7.93
N ALA A 160 9.35 19.75 6.75
CA ALA A 160 10.44 19.52 5.81
C ALA A 160 11.60 20.47 6.09
N HIS A 161 12.77 19.91 6.39
CA HIS A 161 13.98 20.65 6.72
C HIS A 161 14.80 21.03 5.48
N GLY A 162 15.67 22.04 5.61
CA GLY A 162 16.74 22.31 4.64
C GLY A 162 16.40 23.16 3.40
N ARG A 163 15.15 23.66 3.23
CA ARG A 163 14.81 24.60 2.14
C ARG A 163 13.79 25.67 2.54
N SER A 164 13.72 26.73 1.73
CA SER A 164 12.74 27.81 1.91
C SER A 164 11.31 27.40 1.53
N ARG A 165 10.32 28.05 2.15
CA ARG A 165 8.87 27.84 1.86
C ARG A 165 8.51 27.98 0.38
N GLY A 166 9.19 28.88 -0.34
CA GLY A 166 8.96 29.09 -1.78
C GLY A 166 9.36 27.88 -2.62
N THR A 167 10.43 27.18 -2.22
CA THR A 167 10.87 25.93 -2.85
C THR A 167 9.85 24.81 -2.61
N TRP A 168 9.35 24.67 -1.38
CA TRP A 168 8.34 23.66 -1.05
C TRP A 168 7.03 23.84 -1.81
N ARG A 169 6.51 25.07 -1.90
CA ARG A 169 5.33 25.37 -2.73
C ARG A 169 5.56 25.01 -4.20
N ARG A 170 6.79 25.13 -4.71
CA ARG A 170 7.11 24.75 -6.11
C ARG A 170 7.05 23.24 -6.28
N ILE A 171 7.60 22.50 -5.31
CA ILE A 171 7.56 21.03 -5.27
C ILE A 171 6.12 20.53 -5.23
N GLU A 172 5.29 21.08 -4.36
CA GLU A 172 3.86 20.74 -4.27
C GLU A 172 3.13 20.99 -5.60
N ARG A 173 3.36 22.14 -6.25
CA ARG A 173 2.76 22.44 -7.56
C ARG A 173 3.16 21.42 -8.62
N GLN A 174 4.42 20.99 -8.62
CA GLN A 174 4.92 19.97 -9.56
C GLN A 174 4.33 18.58 -9.28
N ALA A 175 3.93 18.31 -8.03
CA ALA A 175 3.24 17.09 -7.62
C ALA A 175 1.72 17.12 -7.90
N GLY A 176 1.21 18.14 -8.60
CA GLY A 176 -0.22 18.21 -8.95
C GLY A 176 -1.11 18.77 -7.84
N GLY A 177 -0.56 19.55 -6.91
CA GLY A 177 -1.35 20.26 -5.89
C GLY A 177 -2.47 21.10 -6.51
N THR A 178 -3.66 21.05 -5.89
CA THR A 178 -4.90 21.61 -6.47
C THR A 178 -4.85 23.13 -6.57
N MET A 179 -5.57 23.68 -7.56
CA MET A 179 -5.71 25.14 -7.69
C MET A 179 -6.43 25.73 -6.46
N ALA A 180 -7.39 25.01 -5.89
CA ALA A 180 -8.07 25.40 -4.65
C ALA A 180 -7.09 25.51 -3.46
N ALA A 181 -6.23 24.51 -3.25
CA ALA A 181 -5.22 24.54 -2.20
C ALA A 181 -4.20 25.68 -2.38
N ARG A 182 -3.91 26.03 -3.63
CA ARG A 182 -3.05 27.17 -3.98
C ARG A 182 -3.70 28.51 -3.62
N VAL A 183 -4.97 28.70 -3.98
CA VAL A 183 -5.73 29.93 -3.72
C VAL A 183 -5.95 30.11 -2.22
N ALA A 184 -6.35 29.04 -1.53
CA ALA A 184 -6.54 29.04 -0.08
C ALA A 184 -5.22 29.08 0.73
N ARG A 185 -4.07 28.97 0.04
CA ARG A 185 -2.74 28.81 0.66
C ARG A 185 -2.64 27.65 1.66
N SER A 186 -3.53 26.67 1.56
CA SER A 186 -3.56 25.44 2.36
C SER A 186 -2.65 24.34 1.82
N GLY A 187 -2.08 24.54 0.62
CA GLY A 187 -1.11 23.64 0.02
C GLY A 187 0.21 23.50 0.81
N PHE A 188 0.89 22.36 0.64
CA PHE A 188 2.13 22.04 1.34
C PHE A 188 3.22 23.10 1.09
N ALA A 189 3.69 23.71 2.19
CA ALA A 189 4.70 24.78 2.15
C ALA A 189 5.88 24.51 3.11
N GLY A 190 6.24 23.23 3.26
CA GLY A 190 7.26 22.75 4.19
C GLY A 190 6.70 22.20 5.50
N THR A 191 5.37 22.13 5.63
CA THR A 191 4.67 21.45 6.73
C THR A 191 3.32 20.98 6.22
N GLY A 192 2.85 19.84 6.72
CA GLY A 192 1.57 19.23 6.39
C GLY A 192 1.20 18.15 7.41
N PRO A 193 0.01 17.53 7.28
CA PRO A 193 -0.29 16.25 7.93
C PRO A 193 0.86 15.26 7.73
N SER A 194 1.31 14.64 8.82
CA SER A 194 2.23 13.49 8.79
C SER A 194 1.49 12.22 8.38
N ALA A 195 2.22 11.12 8.21
CA ALA A 195 1.61 9.82 7.98
C ALA A 195 0.70 9.42 9.14
N ILE A 196 1.15 9.67 10.37
CA ILE A 196 0.35 9.45 11.59
C ILE A 196 -0.89 10.34 11.60
N GLY A 197 -0.75 11.61 11.23
CA GLY A 197 -1.87 12.54 11.12
C GLY A 197 -2.90 12.12 10.06
N TRP A 198 -2.44 11.62 8.90
CA TRP A 198 -3.31 11.13 7.84
C TRP A 198 -4.02 9.83 8.22
N LEU A 199 -3.31 8.88 8.85
CA LEU A 199 -3.91 7.63 9.34
C LEU A 199 -5.01 7.85 10.38
N ALA A 200 -4.94 8.97 11.11
CA ALA A 200 -5.93 9.39 12.09
C ALA A 200 -7.02 10.33 11.51
N ASP A 201 -6.95 10.71 10.23
CA ASP A 201 -7.85 11.70 9.62
C ASP A 201 -9.26 11.11 9.40
N PRO A 202 -10.31 11.60 10.09
CA PRO A 202 -11.67 11.10 9.91
C PRO A 202 -12.34 11.60 8.62
N ASP A 203 -11.78 12.64 8.01
CA ASP A 203 -12.36 13.38 6.88
C ASP A 203 -11.72 13.00 5.54
N ASP A 204 -10.52 12.38 5.53
CA ASP A 204 -9.97 11.83 4.29
C ASP A 204 -10.81 10.62 3.82
N PRO A 205 -11.21 10.59 2.53
CA PRO A 205 -12.08 9.55 1.99
C PRO A 205 -11.44 8.16 1.92
N TRP A 206 -10.12 8.05 2.12
CA TRP A 206 -9.37 6.81 1.96
C TRP A 206 -8.57 6.40 3.19
N ALA A 207 -8.55 7.24 4.24
CA ALA A 207 -7.93 6.93 5.53
C ALA A 207 -8.69 5.79 6.27
N PRO A 208 -8.08 5.18 7.30
CA PRO A 208 -8.68 4.08 8.07
C PRO A 208 -10.11 4.34 8.56
N ALA A 209 -10.42 5.58 8.96
CA ALA A 209 -11.77 5.95 9.39
C ALA A 209 -12.82 5.73 8.27
N ALA A 210 -12.49 6.09 7.02
CA ALA A 210 -13.34 5.84 5.87
C ALA A 210 -13.42 4.35 5.53
N MET A 211 -12.30 3.62 5.58
CA MET A 211 -12.27 2.16 5.45
C MET A 211 -13.27 1.50 6.41
N HIS A 212 -13.25 1.87 7.70
CA HIS A 212 -14.18 1.33 8.69
C HIS A 212 -15.64 1.71 8.44
N ARG A 213 -15.94 2.92 7.93
CA ARG A 213 -17.30 3.28 7.52
C ARG A 213 -17.81 2.35 6.42
N HIS A 214 -16.98 2.11 5.40
CA HIS A 214 -17.29 1.21 4.30
C HIS A 214 -17.43 -0.24 4.76
N LEU A 215 -16.56 -0.75 5.65
CA LEU A 215 -16.71 -2.09 6.23
C LEU A 215 -18.00 -2.24 7.03
N ARG A 216 -18.35 -1.23 7.83
CA ARG A 216 -19.62 -1.25 8.58
C ARG A 216 -20.83 -1.28 7.65
N ALA A 217 -20.80 -0.50 6.57
CA ALA A 217 -21.85 -0.51 5.56
C ALA A 217 -21.90 -1.85 4.81
N ALA A 218 -20.74 -2.40 4.46
CA ALA A 218 -20.58 -3.71 3.83
C ALA A 218 -21.16 -4.86 4.67
N SER A 219 -21.16 -4.76 6.00
CA SER A 219 -21.78 -5.79 6.85
C SER A 219 -23.28 -5.55 7.12
N LEU A 220 -23.76 -4.30 7.07
CA LEU A 220 -25.08 -3.93 7.61
C LEU A 220 -26.13 -3.48 6.57
N LEU A 221 -25.73 -3.11 5.35
CA LEU A 221 -26.70 -2.68 4.34
C LEU A 221 -27.64 -3.83 3.91
N ALA A 222 -28.89 -3.49 3.63
CA ALA A 222 -29.91 -4.49 3.33
C ALA A 222 -29.63 -5.24 2.03
N GLU A 223 -29.28 -4.53 0.96
CA GLU A 223 -29.12 -5.10 -0.38
C GLU A 223 -27.71 -5.71 -0.58
N PRO A 224 -27.60 -6.95 -1.10
CA PRO A 224 -26.32 -7.59 -1.38
C PRO A 224 -25.39 -6.77 -2.27
N GLU A 225 -25.91 -6.16 -3.34
CA GLU A 225 -25.12 -5.34 -4.26
C GLU A 225 -24.52 -4.11 -3.56
N ALA A 226 -25.31 -3.45 -2.70
CA ALA A 226 -24.84 -2.29 -1.96
C ALA A 226 -23.75 -2.69 -0.96
N ARG A 227 -23.89 -3.84 -0.29
CA ARG A 227 -22.82 -4.39 0.56
C ARG A 227 -21.55 -4.71 -0.21
N ALA A 228 -21.66 -5.33 -1.39
CA ALA A 228 -20.51 -5.67 -2.23
C ALA A 228 -19.76 -4.42 -2.70
N GLN A 229 -20.48 -3.36 -3.10
CA GLN A 229 -19.86 -2.09 -3.47
C GLN A 229 -19.14 -1.43 -2.29
N GLU A 230 -19.77 -1.37 -1.12
CA GLU A 230 -19.14 -0.83 0.09
C GLU A 230 -17.92 -1.67 0.51
N PHE A 231 -17.96 -2.99 0.34
CA PHE A 231 -16.79 -3.84 0.61
C PHE A 231 -15.66 -3.55 -0.39
N ALA A 232 -15.96 -3.34 -1.67
CA ALA A 232 -14.97 -2.93 -2.65
C ALA A 232 -14.34 -1.57 -2.31
N LEU A 233 -15.13 -0.59 -1.89
CA LEU A 233 -14.63 0.72 -1.43
C LEU A 233 -13.77 0.61 -0.16
N ALA A 234 -14.13 -0.29 0.77
CA ALA A 234 -13.29 -0.61 1.91
C ALA A 234 -11.94 -1.19 1.48
N MET A 235 -11.91 -2.06 0.47
CA MET A 235 -10.66 -2.62 -0.08
C MET A 235 -9.80 -1.55 -0.75
N VAL A 236 -10.40 -0.56 -1.44
CA VAL A 236 -9.66 0.59 -1.98
C VAL A 236 -9.04 1.40 -0.84
N ALA A 237 -9.80 1.72 0.22
CA ALA A 237 -9.28 2.46 1.38
C ALA A 237 -8.19 1.66 2.13
N LEU A 238 -8.33 0.34 2.22
CA LEU A 238 -7.31 -0.55 2.75
C LEU A 238 -6.01 -0.43 1.93
N GLY A 239 -6.10 -0.48 0.61
CA GLY A 239 -4.96 -0.30 -0.28
C GLY A 239 -4.23 1.03 -0.09
N ALA A 240 -5.00 2.12 0.04
CA ALA A 240 -4.44 3.44 0.33
C ALA A 240 -3.73 3.48 1.69
N THR A 241 -4.33 2.85 2.71
CA THR A 241 -3.74 2.75 4.04
C THR A 241 -2.44 1.93 4.03
N LEU A 242 -2.43 0.78 3.37
CA LEU A 242 -1.25 -0.06 3.24
C LEU A 242 -0.11 0.65 2.50
N HIS A 243 -0.42 1.48 1.51
CA HIS A 243 0.57 2.31 0.84
C HIS A 243 1.32 3.18 1.85
N VAL A 244 0.61 3.93 2.70
CA VAL A 244 1.22 4.83 3.68
C VAL A 244 2.05 4.06 4.71
N ILE A 245 1.54 2.92 5.19
CA ILE A 245 2.29 2.05 6.14
C ILE A 245 3.58 1.53 5.50
N GLN A 246 3.51 1.07 4.24
CA GLN A 246 4.67 0.55 3.52
C GLN A 246 5.70 1.64 3.26
N ASP A 247 5.27 2.88 2.97
CA ASP A 247 6.17 4.02 2.79
C ASP A 247 7.00 4.30 4.04
N LEU A 248 6.43 4.13 5.23
CA LEU A 248 7.13 4.34 6.51
C LEU A 248 8.26 3.33 6.78
N THR A 249 8.39 2.28 5.98
CA THR A 249 9.56 1.37 6.02
C THR A 249 10.75 1.88 5.19
N LEU A 250 10.56 2.97 4.43
CA LEU A 250 11.65 3.64 3.73
C LEU A 250 12.29 4.70 4.63
N PRO A 251 13.63 4.74 4.81
CA PRO A 251 14.30 5.67 5.72
C PRO A 251 13.97 7.14 5.44
N ALA A 252 13.82 7.52 4.17
CA ALA A 252 13.48 8.89 3.82
C ALA A 252 12.09 9.32 4.34
N HIS A 253 11.13 8.40 4.37
CA HIS A 253 9.78 8.66 4.86
C HIS A 253 9.69 8.58 6.39
N ALA A 254 10.36 7.59 7.00
CA ALA A 254 10.47 7.46 8.45
C ALA A 254 11.17 8.67 9.10
N ARG A 255 12.05 9.37 8.36
CA ARG A 255 12.87 10.48 8.87
C ARG A 255 12.39 11.87 8.42
N GLY A 256 11.24 11.99 7.77
CA GLY A 256 10.80 13.30 7.24
C GLY A 256 11.73 13.90 6.16
N ASP A 257 12.53 13.08 5.49
CA ASP A 257 13.53 13.49 4.50
C ASP A 257 12.95 13.53 3.07
N LEU A 258 12.20 14.60 2.80
CA LEU A 258 11.66 14.87 1.46
C LEU A 258 12.75 15.14 0.41
N LEU A 259 13.98 15.46 0.79
CA LEU A 259 15.06 15.66 -0.18
C LEU A 259 15.67 14.33 -0.63
N GLY A 260 15.78 13.35 0.27
CA GLY A 260 16.22 11.98 -0.03
C GLY A 260 15.31 11.23 -0.98
N THR A 261 14.08 11.71 -1.18
CA THR A 261 13.15 11.18 -2.19
C THR A 261 13.18 11.95 -3.52
N ARG A 262 14.11 12.90 -3.68
CA ARG A 262 14.25 13.74 -4.89
C ARG A 262 15.69 13.78 -5.42
N VAL A 263 16.45 12.73 -5.14
CA VAL A 263 17.81 12.53 -5.64
C VAL A 263 17.74 12.26 -7.15
N PRO A 264 18.64 12.82 -7.98
CA PRO A 264 18.73 12.47 -9.40
C PRO A 264 18.96 10.97 -9.58
N LEU A 265 18.11 10.31 -10.38
CA LEU A 265 18.26 8.89 -10.73
C LEU A 265 18.99 8.70 -12.07
N SER A 266 18.99 9.74 -12.91
CA SER A 266 19.76 9.83 -14.16
C SER A 266 20.16 11.27 -14.46
N ASP A 267 20.86 11.49 -15.58
CA ASP A 267 21.22 12.82 -16.08
C ASP A 267 20.00 13.65 -16.51
N GLU A 268 18.86 13.00 -16.70
CA GLU A 268 17.62 13.72 -17.00
C GLU A 268 17.19 14.54 -15.79
N ARG A 269 17.13 15.86 -15.97
CA ARG A 269 16.80 16.84 -14.91
C ARG A 269 15.53 16.50 -14.10
N ARG A 270 14.59 15.78 -14.71
CA ARG A 270 13.27 15.45 -14.17
C ARG A 270 13.18 14.05 -13.57
N ASP A 271 14.18 13.22 -13.78
CA ASP A 271 14.25 11.86 -13.26
C ASP A 271 14.86 11.89 -11.86
N ARG A 272 13.97 11.93 -10.87
CA ARG A 272 14.31 12.10 -9.46
C ARG A 272 13.43 11.19 -8.61
N GLY A 273 14.03 10.61 -7.58
CA GLY A 273 13.34 9.70 -6.67
C GLY A 273 14.21 9.33 -5.48
N SER A 274 13.77 8.32 -4.73
CA SER A 274 14.59 7.63 -3.74
C SER A 274 15.48 6.59 -4.45
N PRO A 275 16.82 6.66 -4.33
CA PRO A 275 17.70 5.67 -4.92
C PRO A 275 17.43 4.24 -4.41
N LEU A 276 17.05 4.11 -3.13
CA LEU A 276 16.67 2.84 -2.53
C LEU A 276 15.37 2.28 -3.14
N ALA A 277 14.38 3.14 -3.33
CA ALA A 277 13.12 2.78 -3.98
C ALA A 277 13.36 2.24 -5.39
N GLU A 278 14.18 2.97 -6.15
CA GLU A 278 14.50 2.65 -7.54
C GLU A 278 15.33 1.36 -7.63
N TYR A 279 16.30 1.19 -6.73
CA TYR A 279 17.04 -0.06 -6.59
C TYR A 279 16.09 -1.24 -6.35
N ALA A 280 15.15 -1.13 -5.41
CA ALA A 280 14.20 -2.20 -5.13
C ALA A 280 13.28 -2.48 -6.33
N ARG A 281 12.82 -1.44 -7.04
CA ARG A 281 11.99 -1.57 -8.24
C ARG A 281 12.72 -2.30 -9.37
N LEU A 282 13.99 -1.99 -9.59
CA LEU A 282 14.79 -2.58 -10.68
C LEU A 282 15.27 -3.99 -10.38
N ILE A 283 15.65 -4.26 -9.12
CA ILE A 283 16.29 -5.53 -8.75
C ILE A 283 15.27 -6.57 -8.31
N PHE A 284 14.27 -6.17 -7.52
CA PHE A 284 13.29 -7.10 -6.95
C PHE A 284 11.93 -6.97 -7.62
N ALA A 285 11.49 -5.75 -7.94
CA ALA A 285 10.14 -5.48 -8.43
C ALA A 285 9.08 -6.15 -7.51
N ARG A 286 8.43 -7.22 -7.98
CA ARG A 286 7.48 -8.05 -7.20
C ARG A 286 8.11 -9.30 -6.56
N ALA A 287 9.27 -9.73 -7.06
CA ALA A 287 10.03 -10.86 -6.55
C ALA A 287 10.93 -10.42 -5.38
N LEU A 288 10.31 -10.03 -4.26
CA LEU A 288 11.00 -9.51 -3.09
C LEU A 288 12.01 -10.54 -2.50
N PRO A 289 13.02 -10.13 -1.71
CA PRO A 289 13.89 -11.09 -1.05
C PRO A 289 13.15 -11.87 0.05
N ALA A 290 13.63 -13.06 0.38
CA ALA A 290 13.22 -13.75 1.60
C ALA A 290 13.80 -13.02 2.84
N PRO A 291 13.18 -13.13 4.02
CA PRO A 291 13.75 -12.60 5.25
C PRO A 291 15.17 -13.15 5.45
N LEU A 292 16.11 -12.26 5.75
CA LEU A 292 17.41 -12.70 6.26
C LEU A 292 17.16 -13.23 7.68
N VAL A 293 17.37 -14.53 7.91
CA VAL A 293 17.38 -15.08 9.26
C VAL A 293 18.63 -14.54 9.96
N LEU A 294 18.50 -13.41 10.64
CA LEU A 294 19.52 -12.93 11.56
C LEU A 294 19.47 -13.81 12.80
N ALA A 295 20.61 -14.30 13.25
CA ALA A 295 20.69 -15.17 14.42
C ALA A 295 20.11 -14.44 15.64
N SER A 296 19.09 -15.03 16.25
CA SER A 296 18.49 -14.61 17.52
C SER A 296 17.85 -13.22 17.49
N GLU A 297 16.86 -12.99 16.63
CA GLU A 297 15.87 -11.96 16.96
C GLU A 297 14.88 -12.55 17.98
N PRO A 298 14.70 -11.94 19.17
CA PRO A 298 13.61 -12.33 20.05
C PRO A 298 12.31 -12.26 19.25
N THR A 299 11.42 -13.24 19.40
CA THR A 299 10.08 -13.15 18.82
C THR A 299 9.38 -11.99 19.52
N ALA A 300 9.51 -10.79 18.96
CA ALA A 300 8.82 -9.61 19.44
C ALA A 300 7.34 -9.96 19.55
N ALA A 301 6.72 -9.61 20.68
CA ALA A 301 5.29 -9.80 20.84
C ALA A 301 4.57 -9.10 19.66
N PRO A 302 3.48 -9.67 19.12
CA PRO A 302 2.72 -8.97 18.10
C PRO A 302 2.28 -7.61 18.64
N ALA A 303 2.36 -6.57 17.81
CA ALA A 303 1.92 -5.24 18.19
C ALA A 303 0.45 -5.28 18.64
N ALA A 304 0.14 -4.61 19.76
CA ALA A 304 -1.22 -4.60 20.31
C ALA A 304 -2.18 -3.68 19.53
N SER A 305 -1.64 -2.77 18.72
CA SER A 305 -2.38 -1.73 18.01
C SER A 305 -1.62 -1.22 16.77
N LEU A 306 -2.30 -0.49 15.89
CA LEU A 306 -1.65 0.09 14.71
C LEU A 306 -0.63 1.14 15.14
N ARG A 307 -0.96 1.92 16.18
CA ARG A 307 -0.02 2.87 16.77
C ARG A 307 1.24 2.19 17.29
N ALA A 308 1.11 1.09 18.03
CA ALA A 308 2.25 0.31 18.54
C ALA A 308 3.08 -0.29 17.41
N LEU A 309 2.44 -0.77 16.34
CA LEU A 309 3.15 -1.28 15.16
C LEU A 309 4.02 -0.21 14.48
N LEU A 310 3.53 1.04 14.45
CA LEU A 310 4.21 2.13 13.75
C LEU A 310 5.25 2.85 14.63
N LEU A 311 4.89 3.14 15.88
CA LEU A 311 5.67 3.99 16.79
C LEU A 311 6.30 3.20 17.94
N GLY A 312 5.97 1.91 18.10
CA GLY A 312 6.50 1.08 19.16
C GLY A 312 5.73 1.24 20.47
N ASP A 313 6.06 0.35 21.40
CA ASP A 313 5.67 0.40 22.82
C ASP A 313 6.72 -0.33 23.67
N ALA A 314 6.40 -0.63 24.93
CA ALA A 314 7.33 -1.33 25.84
C ALA A 314 7.69 -2.77 25.42
N THR A 315 6.98 -3.34 24.44
CA THR A 315 7.05 -4.75 24.03
C THR A 315 7.27 -4.95 22.54
N HIS A 316 7.15 -3.89 21.74
CA HIS A 316 7.28 -3.93 20.28
C HIS A 316 8.07 -2.73 19.78
N ASP A 317 9.08 -2.98 18.95
CA ASP A 317 9.83 -1.91 18.30
C ASP A 317 9.02 -1.35 17.12
N GLY A 318 8.78 -0.03 17.13
CA GLY A 318 7.98 0.63 16.08
C GLY A 318 8.72 0.66 14.75
N VAL A 319 8.01 0.39 13.64
CA VAL A 319 8.65 0.39 12.31
C VAL A 319 9.28 1.73 11.94
N ILE A 320 8.69 2.85 12.38
CA ILE A 320 9.21 4.19 12.10
C ILE A 320 10.50 4.42 12.86
N GLU A 321 10.51 4.15 14.18
CA GLU A 321 11.67 4.34 15.03
C GLU A 321 12.80 3.40 14.60
N PHE A 322 12.52 2.12 14.38
CA PHE A 322 13.48 1.17 13.86
C PHE A 322 14.07 1.62 12.51
N THR A 323 13.23 2.00 11.56
CA THR A 323 13.71 2.39 10.23
C THR A 323 14.53 3.68 10.30
N ALA A 324 14.08 4.67 11.07
CA ALA A 324 14.77 5.94 11.23
C ALA A 324 16.10 5.77 11.99
N GLY A 325 16.10 5.04 13.11
CA GLY A 325 17.24 4.85 14.01
C GLY A 325 18.37 4.00 13.43
N HIS A 326 18.07 3.09 12.49
CA HIS A 326 19.04 2.13 11.98
C HIS A 326 19.54 2.38 10.54
N PHE A 327 18.92 3.28 9.79
CA PHE A 327 19.22 3.46 8.35
C PHE A 327 19.27 4.94 7.95
N PHE A 328 20.25 5.26 7.10
CA PHE A 328 20.31 6.57 6.45
C PHE A 328 19.47 6.61 5.17
N SER A 329 18.88 7.78 4.90
CA SER A 329 18.49 8.23 3.56
C SER A 329 19.52 9.23 3.03
N ASP A 330 19.52 9.49 1.71
CA ASP A 330 20.49 10.40 1.09
C ASP A 330 20.52 11.81 1.72
N GLY A 331 19.36 12.35 2.13
CA GLY A 331 19.27 13.66 2.77
C GLY A 331 19.54 13.63 4.28
N SER A 332 19.69 12.45 4.88
CA SER A 332 19.96 12.28 6.31
C SER A 332 21.39 11.85 6.63
N LEU A 333 22.27 11.79 5.62
CA LEU A 333 23.69 11.49 5.83
C LEU A 333 24.39 12.67 6.52
N PRO A 334 25.42 12.39 7.35
CA PRO A 334 26.26 13.44 7.92
C PRO A 334 26.89 14.31 6.81
N PRO A 335 27.06 15.63 7.04
CA PRO A 335 27.78 16.48 6.10
C PRO A 335 29.26 16.07 5.98
N PRO A 336 29.96 16.40 4.88
CA PRO A 336 31.39 16.17 4.78
C PRO A 336 32.16 16.83 5.92
N VAL A 337 33.12 16.13 6.51
CA VAL A 337 33.89 16.61 7.68
C VAL A 337 35.38 16.33 7.53
N ALA A 338 36.22 17.25 8.01
CA ALA A 338 37.66 17.03 8.08
C ALA A 338 37.98 16.09 9.25
N ILE A 339 38.63 14.96 8.96
CA ILE A 339 39.00 13.95 9.95
C ILE A 339 40.51 13.78 9.92
N ASP A 340 41.14 13.89 11.09
CA ASP A 340 42.57 13.68 11.25
C ASP A 340 42.92 12.21 10.90
N PRO A 341 43.77 11.96 9.89
CA PRO A 341 44.12 10.61 9.44
C PRO A 341 44.94 9.82 10.47
N SER A 342 45.44 10.45 11.53
CA SER A 342 46.14 9.80 12.63
C SER A 342 45.19 9.15 13.65
N LEU A 343 43.89 9.50 13.62
CA LEU A 343 42.88 8.82 14.43
C LEU A 343 42.78 7.35 14.05
N ASP A 344 42.51 6.49 15.04
CA ASP A 344 42.12 5.12 14.75
C ASP A 344 40.75 5.06 14.04
N ALA A 345 40.42 3.89 13.50
CA ALA A 345 39.22 3.68 12.71
C ALA A 345 37.91 3.97 13.47
N ALA A 346 37.89 3.76 14.79
CA ALA A 346 36.71 3.99 15.62
C ALA A 346 36.55 5.48 15.94
N ALA A 347 37.62 6.15 16.35
CA ALA A 347 37.62 7.59 16.58
C ALA A 347 37.29 8.38 15.30
N ALA A 348 37.77 7.92 14.14
CA ALA A 348 37.42 8.48 12.85
C ALA A 348 35.93 8.29 12.51
N ALA A 349 35.34 7.14 12.82
CA ALA A 349 33.91 6.91 12.63
C ALA A 349 33.06 7.80 13.55
N THR A 350 33.46 7.93 14.82
CA THR A 350 32.83 8.85 15.77
C THR A 350 32.91 10.29 15.28
N ALA A 351 34.03 10.72 14.69
CA ALA A 351 34.18 12.04 14.10
C ALA A 351 33.27 12.23 12.87
N LEU A 352 33.13 11.20 12.01
CA LEU A 352 32.28 11.25 10.82
C LEU A 352 30.78 11.29 11.17
N LEU A 353 30.35 10.41 12.08
CA LEU A 353 28.97 10.30 12.49
C LEU A 353 28.57 11.47 13.40
N GLY A 354 29.50 11.93 14.25
CA GLY A 354 29.24 12.94 15.27
C GLY A 354 28.14 12.52 16.25
N ALA A 355 27.57 13.50 16.95
CA ALA A 355 26.34 13.31 17.70
C ALA A 355 25.12 13.33 16.77
N HIS A 356 25.06 12.39 15.81
CA HIS A 356 23.95 12.31 14.88
C HIS A 356 22.66 11.99 15.65
N ALA A 357 21.82 13.00 15.88
CA ALA A 357 20.76 12.97 16.88
C ALA A 357 19.69 11.89 16.66
N HIS A 358 19.59 11.33 15.46
CA HIS A 358 18.55 10.37 15.08
C HIS A 358 19.11 9.05 14.56
N LEU A 359 20.38 8.72 14.84
CA LEU A 359 20.91 7.38 14.63
C LEU A 359 21.08 6.73 16.00
N ASP A 360 20.62 5.50 16.16
CA ASP A 360 20.64 4.82 17.46
C ASP A 360 22.06 4.63 17.96
N ASP A 361 22.24 4.71 19.28
CA ASP A 361 23.54 4.53 19.91
C ASP A 361 24.14 3.17 19.54
N ALA A 362 23.32 2.11 19.41
CA ALA A 362 23.78 0.78 19.00
C ALA A 362 24.43 0.74 17.60
N GLU A 363 24.09 1.67 16.71
CA GLU A 363 24.68 1.77 15.39
C GLU A 363 25.91 2.68 15.36
N ARG A 364 26.02 3.62 16.31
CA ARG A 364 27.16 4.54 16.45
C ARG A 364 28.28 3.96 17.30
N ASP A 365 27.92 3.34 18.41
CA ASP A 365 28.84 2.84 19.42
C ASP A 365 29.64 1.66 18.87
N GLY A 366 30.95 1.85 18.77
CA GLY A 366 31.87 0.86 18.20
C GLY A 366 31.83 0.76 16.67
N ALA A 367 31.17 1.70 15.99
CA ALA A 367 31.29 1.82 14.54
C ALA A 367 32.73 2.18 14.14
N VAL A 368 33.15 1.74 12.95
CA VAL A 368 34.50 1.96 12.42
C VAL A 368 34.48 2.37 10.96
N LEU A 369 35.46 3.18 10.55
CA LEU A 369 35.76 3.39 9.13
C LEU A 369 36.67 2.25 8.65
N ALA A 370 36.22 1.46 7.69
CA ALA A 370 36.95 0.30 7.21
C ALA A 370 37.07 0.29 5.67
N PRO A 371 38.31 0.26 5.11
CA PRO A 371 39.61 0.42 5.79
C PRO A 371 39.87 1.87 6.21
N TRP A 372 40.64 2.12 7.28
CA TRP A 372 41.08 3.47 7.67
C TRP A 372 42.54 3.49 8.14
N PRO A 373 43.34 4.50 7.76
CA PRO A 373 43.03 5.56 6.79
C PRO A 373 43.00 5.04 5.35
N ALA A 374 42.12 5.59 4.52
CA ALA A 374 42.04 5.34 3.08
C ALA A 374 41.37 6.51 2.35
N ASP A 375 41.27 6.42 1.03
CA ASP A 375 40.50 7.38 0.21
C ASP A 375 39.03 6.98 0.06
N THR A 376 38.70 5.70 0.24
CA THR A 376 37.32 5.20 0.20
C THR A 376 37.16 4.02 1.14
N GLY A 377 35.96 3.84 1.68
CA GLY A 377 35.64 2.70 2.52
C GLY A 377 34.17 2.68 2.91
N TYR A 378 33.88 1.98 4.00
CA TYR A 378 32.54 1.90 4.58
C TYR A 378 32.58 2.29 6.06
N VAL A 379 31.50 2.90 6.52
CA VAL A 379 31.17 2.99 7.94
C VAL A 379 30.52 1.68 8.33
N ARG A 380 31.16 0.90 9.19
CA ARG A 380 30.67 -0.41 9.63
C ARG A 380 30.30 -0.38 11.10
N THR A 381 29.17 -0.97 11.45
CA THR A 381 28.76 -1.12 12.86
C THR A 381 29.47 -2.31 13.49
N THR A 382 29.29 -2.50 14.79
CA THR A 382 29.87 -3.62 15.56
C THR A 382 29.44 -4.99 15.00
N THR A 383 28.26 -5.07 14.38
CA THR A 383 27.75 -6.27 13.69
C THR A 383 28.41 -6.53 12.33
N GLY A 384 29.28 -5.62 11.87
CA GLY A 384 29.90 -5.65 10.54
C GLY A 384 29.03 -5.12 9.41
N ARG A 385 27.77 -4.75 9.68
CA ARG A 385 26.85 -4.11 8.72
C ARG A 385 27.38 -2.76 8.27
N ALA A 386 27.26 -2.45 6.98
CA ALA A 386 27.65 -1.15 6.48
C ALA A 386 26.48 -0.15 6.57
N LEU A 387 26.71 1.01 7.21
CA LEU A 387 25.72 2.11 7.32
C LEU A 387 25.76 3.05 6.11
N ALA A 388 26.97 3.36 5.65
CA ALA A 388 27.22 4.22 4.51
C ALA A 388 28.58 3.88 3.89
N ALA A 389 28.74 4.13 2.59
CA ALA A 389 30.06 4.25 1.99
C ALA A 389 30.63 5.64 2.32
N TRP A 390 31.93 5.81 2.23
CA TRP A 390 32.57 7.11 2.35
C TRP A 390 33.71 7.28 1.36
N ARG A 391 34.00 8.53 1.01
CA ARG A 391 35.14 8.92 0.17
C ARG A 391 35.81 10.19 0.69
N ARG A 392 37.12 10.28 0.51
CA ARG A 392 37.88 11.51 0.74
C ARG A 392 37.75 12.43 -0.48
N LEU A 393 37.37 13.67 -0.24
CA LEU A 393 37.28 14.71 -1.25
C LEU A 393 38.65 15.39 -1.47
N PRO A 394 38.85 16.10 -2.59
CA PRO A 394 40.12 16.80 -2.86
C PRO A 394 40.51 17.85 -1.81
N ASP A 395 39.53 18.38 -1.07
CA ASP A 395 39.76 19.31 0.04
C ASP A 395 40.14 18.61 1.36
N GLY A 396 40.30 17.28 1.34
CA GLY A 396 40.69 16.46 2.48
C GLY A 396 39.52 16.01 3.37
N THR A 397 38.31 16.53 3.15
CA THR A 397 37.12 16.13 3.92
C THR A 397 36.65 14.72 3.55
N VAL A 398 36.03 14.02 4.50
CA VAL A 398 35.42 12.71 4.31
C VAL A 398 33.92 12.90 4.10
N GLN A 399 33.42 12.46 2.95
CA GLN A 399 32.01 12.53 2.58
C GLN A 399 31.37 11.13 2.62
N PRO A 400 30.32 10.92 3.42
CA PRO A 400 29.52 9.70 3.37
C PRO A 400 28.52 9.75 2.20
N TYR A 401 28.17 8.59 1.66
CA TYR A 401 27.18 8.43 0.59
C TYR A 401 26.59 7.00 0.59
N LEU A 402 25.43 6.83 -0.07
CA LEU A 402 24.80 5.53 -0.25
C LEU A 402 25.16 4.98 -1.63
N ASP A 403 25.93 3.89 -1.66
CA ASP A 403 26.27 3.19 -2.90
C ASP A 403 25.35 1.98 -3.14
N ARG A 404 25.51 1.31 -4.28
CA ARG A 404 24.69 0.15 -4.64
C ARG A 404 24.78 -1.00 -3.61
N ARG A 405 25.90 -1.16 -2.92
CA ARG A 405 26.07 -2.20 -1.91
C ARG A 405 25.25 -1.86 -0.66
N ILE A 406 25.30 -0.62 -0.19
CA ILE A 406 24.47 -0.14 0.92
C ILE A 406 22.98 -0.27 0.57
N LEU A 407 22.57 0.19 -0.63
CA LEU A 407 21.18 0.08 -1.08
C LEU A 407 20.70 -1.37 -1.12
N ARG A 408 21.56 -2.31 -1.54
CA ARG A 408 21.27 -3.75 -1.47
C ARG A 408 21.06 -4.23 -0.04
N GLU A 409 21.95 -3.90 0.87
CA GLU A 409 21.85 -4.30 2.29
C GLU A 409 20.60 -3.72 2.94
N HIS A 410 20.26 -2.45 2.66
CA HIS A 410 19.02 -1.81 3.10
C HIS A 410 17.79 -2.56 2.57
N ALA A 411 17.72 -2.80 1.25
CA ALA A 411 16.57 -3.46 0.64
C ALA A 411 16.36 -4.90 1.14
N LEU A 412 17.44 -5.64 1.42
CA LEU A 412 17.35 -7.00 1.97
C LEU A 412 16.81 -7.05 3.41
N ARG A 413 16.85 -5.95 4.16
CA ARG A 413 16.31 -5.85 5.52
C ARG A 413 14.92 -5.21 5.53
N LEU A 414 14.75 -4.12 4.79
CA LEU A 414 13.54 -3.31 4.83
C LEU A 414 12.38 -3.90 4.02
N LEU A 415 12.64 -4.66 2.94
CA LEU A 415 11.53 -5.29 2.19
C LEU A 415 10.85 -6.42 2.98
N PRO A 416 11.58 -7.34 3.67
CA PRO A 416 10.95 -8.28 4.59
C PRO A 416 10.22 -7.58 5.73
N LEU A 417 10.83 -6.56 6.35
CA LEU A 417 10.18 -5.75 7.39
C LEU A 417 8.86 -5.16 6.87
N ALA A 418 8.84 -4.57 5.68
CA ALA A 418 7.63 -4.02 5.09
C ALA A 418 6.54 -5.08 4.86
N VAL A 419 6.91 -6.31 4.48
CA VAL A 419 5.97 -7.43 4.37
C VAL A 419 5.40 -7.81 5.73
N ASP A 420 6.24 -7.93 6.75
CA ASP A 420 5.84 -8.35 8.09
C ASP A 420 4.99 -7.27 8.78
N THR A 421 5.36 -6.00 8.65
CA THR A 421 4.55 -4.85 9.10
C THR A 421 3.20 -4.82 8.37
N THR A 422 3.16 -5.05 7.05
CA THR A 422 1.90 -5.10 6.29
C THR A 422 1.02 -6.25 6.76
N ALA A 423 1.59 -7.44 7.01
CA ALA A 423 0.86 -8.59 7.52
C ALA A 423 0.30 -8.33 8.93
N ALA A 424 1.11 -7.76 9.83
CA ALA A 424 0.69 -7.39 11.18
C ALA A 424 -0.44 -6.36 11.16
N ALA A 425 -0.39 -5.35 10.28
CA ALA A 425 -1.46 -4.37 10.13
C ALA A 425 -2.79 -5.02 9.69
N LEU A 426 -2.73 -5.97 8.74
CA LEU A 426 -3.91 -6.73 8.32
C LEU A 426 -4.52 -7.55 9.47
N GLU A 427 -3.68 -8.20 10.28
CA GLU A 427 -4.12 -8.97 11.46
C GLU A 427 -4.74 -8.08 12.55
N LEU A 428 -4.26 -6.83 12.70
CA LEU A 428 -4.82 -5.87 13.65
C LEU A 428 -6.24 -5.41 13.30
N TRP A 429 -6.54 -5.23 12.01
CA TRP A 429 -7.88 -4.83 11.53
C TRP A 429 -8.86 -5.99 11.43
N TRP A 430 -8.37 -7.20 11.16
CA TRP A 430 -9.18 -8.44 11.10
C TRP A 430 -8.65 -9.50 12.07
N PRO A 431 -8.78 -9.29 13.39
CA PRO A 431 -8.43 -10.31 14.37
C PRO A 431 -9.33 -11.54 14.21
N ALA A 432 -8.96 -12.64 14.87
CA ALA A 432 -9.81 -13.81 14.94
C ALA A 432 -11.16 -13.47 15.62
N TRP A 433 -12.22 -14.18 15.23
CA TRP A 433 -13.47 -14.15 15.99
C TRP A 433 -13.18 -14.60 17.43
N PRO A 434 -13.68 -13.88 18.46
CA PRO A 434 -13.39 -14.25 19.84
C PRO A 434 -14.05 -15.57 20.22
N ASP A 435 -13.56 -16.18 21.30
CA ASP A 435 -14.16 -17.39 21.83
C ASP A 435 -15.65 -17.19 22.10
N ALA A 436 -16.45 -18.05 21.48
CA ALA A 436 -17.89 -17.96 21.55
C ALA A 436 -18.54 -19.35 21.55
N ARG A 437 -19.64 -19.49 22.28
CA ARG A 437 -20.43 -20.73 22.33
C ARG A 437 -21.91 -20.42 22.39
N TRP A 438 -22.68 -21.16 21.60
CA TRP A 438 -24.13 -21.16 21.72
C TRP A 438 -24.59 -22.32 22.60
N ASP A 439 -25.32 -22.01 23.65
CA ASP A 439 -26.04 -22.98 24.47
C ASP A 439 -27.50 -23.02 24.02
N ARG A 440 -27.84 -24.10 23.30
CA ARG A 440 -29.18 -24.36 22.80
C ARG A 440 -30.22 -24.50 23.92
N ALA A 441 -29.86 -25.09 25.06
CA ALA A 441 -30.80 -25.35 26.15
C ALA A 441 -31.23 -24.05 26.85
N SER A 442 -30.30 -23.11 27.03
CA SER A 442 -30.59 -21.81 27.63
C SER A 442 -30.88 -20.70 26.61
N ASN A 443 -30.81 -21.02 25.31
CA ASN A 443 -30.90 -20.07 24.19
C ASN A 443 -30.01 -18.84 24.45
N SER A 444 -28.76 -19.11 24.80
CA SER A 444 -27.79 -18.07 25.12
C SER A 444 -26.49 -18.26 24.34
N TYR A 445 -25.99 -17.18 23.79
CA TYR A 445 -24.72 -17.08 23.10
C TYR A 445 -23.74 -16.40 24.06
N GLU A 446 -22.75 -17.15 24.52
CA GLU A 446 -21.66 -16.58 25.31
C GLU A 446 -20.53 -16.20 24.38
N ILE A 447 -20.03 -14.97 24.52
CA ILE A 447 -18.97 -14.43 23.67
C ILE A 447 -18.00 -13.62 24.52
N ASP A 448 -16.73 -13.86 24.32
CA ASP A 448 -15.66 -13.07 24.91
C ASP A 448 -15.47 -11.76 24.14
N ARG A 449 -15.05 -10.70 24.85
CA ARG A 449 -14.68 -9.44 24.22
C ARG A 449 -13.36 -9.63 23.49
N LEU A 450 -13.21 -9.00 22.32
CA LEU A 450 -11.93 -8.97 21.61
C LEU A 450 -10.82 -8.42 22.52
N GLU A 451 -9.69 -9.11 22.55
CA GLU A 451 -8.55 -8.74 23.38
C GLU A 451 -8.00 -7.35 23.01
N GLY A 452 -7.68 -6.55 24.03
CA GLY A 452 -7.17 -5.19 23.84
C GLY A 452 -8.20 -4.21 23.27
N THR A 453 -9.50 -4.50 23.41
CA THR A 453 -10.58 -3.61 22.94
C THR A 453 -11.56 -3.20 24.03
N HIS A 454 -12.21 -2.06 23.80
CA HIS A 454 -13.32 -1.50 24.56
C HIS A 454 -14.50 -1.14 23.62
N ASP A 455 -15.60 -0.67 24.20
CA ASP A 455 -16.83 -0.26 23.49
C ASP A 455 -17.36 -1.31 22.49
N GLY A 456 -17.31 -2.59 22.89
CA GLY A 456 -17.78 -3.68 22.07
C GLY A 456 -19.29 -3.63 21.81
N GLU A 457 -19.70 -3.78 20.55
CA GLU A 457 -21.09 -3.90 20.10
C GLU A 457 -21.23 -5.18 19.25
N LEU A 458 -22.13 -6.08 19.65
CA LEU A 458 -22.58 -7.20 18.83
C LEU A 458 -23.88 -6.81 18.12
N THR A 459 -23.84 -6.77 16.80
CA THR A 459 -25.04 -6.60 15.96
C THR A 459 -25.48 -7.96 15.44
N VAL A 460 -26.73 -8.33 15.74
CA VAL A 460 -27.38 -9.53 15.21
C VAL A 460 -28.10 -9.15 13.94
N VAL A 461 -27.68 -9.75 12.83
CA VAL A 461 -28.24 -9.54 11.51
C VAL A 461 -28.88 -10.84 11.03
N ILE A 462 -30.07 -10.74 10.43
CA ILE A 462 -30.71 -11.87 9.76
C ILE A 462 -30.47 -11.67 8.27
N GLU A 463 -29.77 -12.62 7.65
CA GLU A 463 -29.58 -12.70 6.20
C GLU A 463 -30.60 -13.71 5.64
N GLN A 464 -31.46 -13.27 4.72
CA GLN A 464 -32.41 -14.13 4.03
C GLN A 464 -31.71 -14.94 2.93
N ALA A 465 -32.40 -15.94 2.37
CA ALA A 465 -31.88 -16.78 1.28
C ALA A 465 -31.48 -15.99 0.02
N ASP A 466 -32.18 -14.88 -0.26
CA ASP A 466 -31.84 -13.94 -1.34
C ASP A 466 -30.67 -12.99 -1.00
N GLY A 467 -30.06 -13.17 0.17
CA GLY A 467 -28.96 -12.36 0.68
C GLY A 467 -29.41 -11.03 1.31
N ARG A 468 -30.70 -10.69 1.37
CA ARG A 468 -31.13 -9.45 2.02
C ARG A 468 -30.86 -9.51 3.52
N ARG A 469 -30.24 -8.47 4.07
CA ARG A 469 -29.93 -8.37 5.51
C ARG A 469 -30.91 -7.46 6.23
N THR A 470 -31.30 -7.84 7.44
CA THR A 470 -32.04 -6.98 8.38
C THR A 470 -31.36 -6.98 9.74
N VAL A 471 -31.11 -5.80 10.30
CA VAL A 471 -30.56 -5.68 11.66
C VAL A 471 -31.67 -6.01 12.65
N ALA A 472 -31.57 -7.16 13.32
CA ALA A 472 -32.54 -7.59 14.31
C ALA A 472 -32.29 -6.94 15.67
N ARG A 473 -31.02 -6.82 16.07
CA ARG A 473 -30.65 -6.28 17.39
C ARG A 473 -29.23 -5.76 17.43
N ARG A 474 -28.97 -4.79 18.31
CA ARG A 474 -27.62 -4.34 18.71
C ARG A 474 -27.46 -4.48 20.20
N ILE A 475 -26.32 -4.99 20.65
CA ILE A 475 -26.07 -5.38 22.03
C ILE A 475 -24.70 -4.87 22.44
N ALA A 476 -24.63 -4.09 23.50
CA ALA A 476 -23.34 -3.71 24.10
C ALA A 476 -22.68 -4.91 24.79
N LEU A 477 -21.35 -4.98 24.73
CA LEU A 477 -20.52 -6.01 25.35
C LEU A 477 -19.62 -5.40 26.44
N PRO A 478 -20.19 -4.98 27.59
CA PRO A 478 -19.46 -4.24 28.62
C PRO A 478 -18.47 -5.09 29.42
N HIS A 479 -18.61 -6.42 29.40
CA HIS A 479 -17.81 -7.32 30.22
C HIS A 479 -16.76 -8.07 29.37
N PRO A 480 -15.70 -8.62 29.99
CA PRO A 480 -14.77 -9.51 29.29
C PRO A 480 -15.45 -10.73 28.67
N ARG A 481 -16.49 -11.26 29.34
CA ARG A 481 -17.35 -12.34 28.83
C ARG A 481 -18.80 -11.94 28.95
N ASN A 482 -19.55 -12.05 27.85
CA ASN A 482 -20.91 -11.54 27.75
C ASN A 482 -21.86 -12.68 27.40
N ARG A 483 -23.05 -12.70 28.02
CA ARG A 483 -24.11 -13.64 27.71
C ARG A 483 -25.24 -12.92 26.98
N VAL A 484 -25.49 -13.32 25.74
CA VAL A 484 -26.52 -12.75 24.86
C VAL A 484 -27.66 -13.75 24.70
N ARG A 485 -28.90 -13.38 25.03
CA ARG A 485 -30.06 -14.30 24.92
C ARG A 485 -30.85 -14.12 23.64
N GLY A 486 -31.52 -15.17 23.18
CA GLY A 486 -32.46 -15.08 22.05
C GLY A 486 -31.75 -14.98 20.70
N ILE A 487 -30.63 -15.69 20.55
CA ILE A 487 -30.03 -15.97 19.24
C ILE A 487 -30.39 -17.43 18.95
N THR A 488 -31.27 -17.66 17.98
CA THR A 488 -31.85 -18.99 17.67
C THR A 488 -31.56 -19.39 16.23
N PRO A 489 -30.33 -19.84 15.91
CA PRO A 489 -29.96 -20.22 14.54
C PRO A 489 -30.77 -21.41 14.01
N ASP A 490 -31.15 -22.34 14.90
CA ASP A 490 -31.93 -23.53 14.56
C ASP A 490 -33.39 -23.24 14.16
N ALA A 491 -33.89 -22.05 14.50
CA ALA A 491 -35.24 -21.59 14.15
C ALA A 491 -35.28 -20.78 12.84
N MET A 492 -34.13 -20.61 12.15
CA MET A 492 -34.10 -19.85 10.90
C MET A 492 -34.79 -20.62 9.75
N PRO A 493 -35.57 -19.91 8.91
CA PRO A 493 -36.09 -20.47 7.67
C PRO A 493 -35.00 -21.10 6.80
N GLU A 494 -35.38 -21.97 5.87
CA GLU A 494 -34.45 -22.53 4.91
C GLU A 494 -33.74 -21.44 4.09
N GLY A 495 -32.41 -21.54 3.99
CA GLY A 495 -31.56 -20.54 3.35
C GLY A 495 -31.38 -19.23 4.11
N ALA A 496 -32.06 -19.02 5.24
CA ALA A 496 -31.84 -17.85 6.10
C ALA A 496 -30.80 -18.16 7.19
N HIS A 497 -29.97 -17.17 7.51
CA HIS A 497 -28.85 -17.31 8.44
C HIS A 497 -28.78 -16.13 9.42
N ILE A 498 -28.23 -16.39 10.60
CA ILE A 498 -27.83 -15.34 11.53
C ILE A 498 -26.38 -14.96 11.20
N VAL A 499 -26.15 -13.68 10.97
CA VAL A 499 -24.81 -13.08 10.85
C VAL A 499 -24.58 -12.22 12.07
N LEU A 500 -23.53 -12.52 12.81
CA LEU A 500 -23.06 -11.72 13.94
C LEU A 500 -21.99 -10.76 13.45
N VAL A 501 -22.17 -9.47 13.71
CA VAL A 501 -21.18 -8.43 13.38
C VAL A 501 -20.69 -7.84 14.68
N LEU A 502 -19.42 -8.04 14.99
CA LEU A 502 -18.77 -7.52 16.19
C LEU A 502 -17.94 -6.30 15.82
N ALA A 503 -18.26 -5.16 16.42
CA ALA A 503 -17.49 -3.93 16.32
C ALA A 503 -16.90 -3.58 17.69
N ALA A 504 -15.65 -3.12 17.72
CA ALA A 504 -14.98 -2.66 18.94
C ALA A 504 -13.93 -1.60 18.61
N THR A 505 -13.38 -0.96 19.64
CA THR A 505 -12.30 0.04 19.51
C THR A 505 -11.11 -0.38 20.35
N ARG A 506 -9.90 -0.29 19.80
CA ARG A 506 -8.63 -0.48 20.53
C ARG A 506 -8.26 0.80 21.27
N ASP A 507 -7.38 0.69 22.26
CA ASP A 507 -6.94 1.81 23.09
C ASP A 507 -6.32 2.99 22.29
N ASP A 508 -5.78 2.74 21.10
CA ASP A 508 -5.24 3.76 20.20
C ASP A 508 -6.30 4.42 19.29
N GLY A 509 -7.57 4.07 19.47
CA GLY A 509 -8.69 4.54 18.65
C GLY A 509 -8.92 3.74 17.36
N THR A 510 -8.06 2.74 17.05
CA THR A 510 -8.26 1.86 15.90
C THR A 510 -9.55 1.09 16.07
N ARG A 511 -10.44 1.17 15.08
CA ARG A 511 -11.69 0.42 15.09
C ARG A 511 -11.44 -0.98 14.55
N VAL A 512 -12.23 -1.94 15.01
CA VAL A 512 -12.19 -3.32 14.55
C VAL A 512 -13.62 -3.73 14.20
N LEU A 513 -13.78 -4.45 13.09
CA LEU A 513 -15.04 -5.02 12.69
C LEU A 513 -14.80 -6.41 12.11
N VAL A 514 -15.38 -7.42 12.75
CA VAL A 514 -15.35 -8.82 12.29
C VAL A 514 -16.77 -9.34 12.20
N GLU A 515 -17.02 -10.26 11.27
CA GLU A 515 -18.33 -10.90 11.10
C GLU A 515 -18.20 -12.42 11.13
N GLN A 516 -19.24 -13.07 11.67
CA GLN A 516 -19.37 -14.52 11.74
C GLN A 516 -20.80 -14.93 11.38
N ARG A 517 -20.94 -15.70 10.30
CA ARG A 517 -22.16 -16.42 9.94
C ARG A 517 -22.29 -17.66 10.82
N LEU A 518 -23.47 -17.87 11.38
CA LEU A 518 -23.80 -19.06 12.17
C LEU A 518 -24.52 -20.09 11.31
N ASP A 519 -24.19 -21.36 11.52
CA ASP A 519 -24.97 -22.49 11.02
C ASP A 519 -26.19 -22.77 11.93
N ARG A 520 -26.94 -23.84 11.63
CA ARG A 520 -28.07 -24.25 12.47
C ARG A 520 -27.67 -24.82 13.84
N THR A 521 -26.42 -25.21 14.03
CA THR A 521 -25.88 -25.68 15.31
C THR A 521 -25.35 -24.53 16.17
N GLY A 522 -25.37 -23.30 15.66
CA GLY A 522 -24.85 -22.11 16.34
C GLY A 522 -23.33 -22.03 16.36
N GLU A 523 -22.67 -22.88 15.57
CA GLU A 523 -21.25 -22.86 15.29
C GLU A 523 -20.95 -21.99 14.05
N PRO A 524 -19.68 -21.60 13.82
CA PRO A 524 -19.27 -20.99 12.57
C PRO A 524 -19.74 -21.82 11.36
N ASP A 525 -20.49 -21.19 10.46
CA ASP A 525 -20.88 -21.82 9.20
C ASP A 525 -19.63 -22.05 8.35
N ALA A 526 -19.16 -23.30 8.30
CA ALA A 526 -17.97 -23.67 7.54
C ALA A 526 -18.18 -23.58 6.03
N GLY A 527 -19.39 -23.27 5.55
CA GLY A 527 -19.74 -23.34 4.14
C GLY A 527 -19.78 -24.79 3.66
N THR A 528 -20.73 -25.11 2.79
CA THR A 528 -20.50 -26.15 1.80
C THR A 528 -20.41 -25.38 0.48
N PRO A 529 -19.35 -25.51 -0.32
CA PRO A 529 -19.31 -24.84 -1.61
C PRO A 529 -20.57 -25.23 -2.40
N GLU A 530 -21.50 -24.30 -2.59
CA GLU A 530 -22.58 -24.52 -3.54
C GLU A 530 -21.92 -24.59 -4.91
N ALA A 531 -21.74 -25.82 -5.40
CA ALA A 531 -21.36 -26.05 -6.77
C ALA A 531 -22.50 -25.54 -7.67
N GLY A 532 -22.48 -24.24 -7.97
CA GLY A 532 -23.16 -23.72 -9.14
C GLY A 532 -22.65 -24.54 -10.32
N THR A 533 -23.48 -25.45 -10.81
CA THR A 533 -23.17 -26.25 -11.98
C THR A 533 -22.96 -25.25 -13.11
N PRO A 534 -21.74 -25.09 -13.66
CA PRO A 534 -21.59 -24.37 -14.91
C PRO A 534 -22.43 -25.15 -15.91
N ASP A 535 -23.29 -24.47 -16.65
CA ASP A 535 -24.06 -25.08 -17.72
C ASP A 535 -23.06 -25.57 -18.78
N ALA A 536 -22.60 -26.82 -18.61
CA ALA A 536 -21.57 -27.42 -19.42
C ALA A 536 -22.22 -27.79 -20.74
N GLY A 537 -22.22 -26.83 -21.67
CA GLY A 537 -22.41 -27.13 -23.08
C GLY A 537 -21.43 -28.24 -23.47
N THR A 538 -21.97 -29.38 -23.86
CA THR A 538 -21.21 -30.54 -24.31
C THR A 538 -20.18 -30.11 -25.36
N PRO A 539 -18.87 -30.30 -25.15
CA PRO A 539 -17.87 -29.97 -26.15
C PRO A 539 -18.10 -30.86 -27.38
N VAL A 540 -18.40 -30.24 -28.53
CA VAL A 540 -18.36 -30.94 -29.81
C VAL A 540 -16.89 -31.13 -30.15
N ALA A 541 -16.40 -32.36 -30.08
CA ALA A 541 -15.05 -32.71 -30.47
C ALA A 541 -14.82 -32.42 -31.95
N GLY A 542 -14.16 -31.29 -32.24
CA GLY A 542 -13.61 -31.01 -33.57
C GLY A 542 -12.42 -31.92 -33.84
N THR A 543 -12.49 -32.67 -34.94
CA THR A 543 -11.39 -33.50 -35.43
C THR A 543 -10.22 -32.59 -35.86
N PRO A 544 -8.96 -32.85 -35.46
CA PRO A 544 -7.83 -32.04 -35.89
C PRO A 544 -7.62 -32.20 -37.41
N VAL A 545 -7.59 -31.09 -38.13
CA VAL A 545 -7.18 -31.07 -39.54
C VAL A 545 -5.67 -30.84 -39.55
N GLU A 546 -4.94 -31.85 -40.01
CA GLU A 546 -3.49 -31.81 -40.21
C GLU A 546 -3.18 -30.88 -41.40
N SER A 547 -2.63 -29.69 -41.14
CA SER A 547 -2.12 -28.82 -42.20
C SER A 547 -0.66 -29.16 -42.49
N THR A 548 -0.39 -29.71 -43.67
CA THR A 548 0.96 -29.95 -44.21
C THR A 548 1.65 -28.60 -44.49
N PRO A 549 2.93 -28.39 -44.11
CA PRO A 549 3.64 -27.16 -44.44
C PRO A 549 4.06 -27.14 -45.92
N ASP A 550 3.72 -26.08 -46.64
CA ASP A 550 4.17 -25.83 -48.00
C ASP A 550 5.65 -25.41 -48.01
N ALA A 551 6.47 -26.14 -48.76
CA ALA A 551 7.89 -25.86 -48.93
C ALA A 551 8.10 -24.71 -49.92
N GLY A 552 8.39 -23.51 -49.41
CA GLY A 552 8.80 -22.36 -50.21
C GLY A 552 10.20 -22.55 -50.79
N THR A 553 10.34 -22.39 -52.11
CA THR A 553 11.61 -22.42 -52.84
C THR A 553 12.40 -21.11 -52.61
N PRO A 554 13.73 -21.14 -52.37
CA PRO A 554 14.51 -19.91 -52.21
C PRO A 554 14.74 -19.24 -53.57
N VAL A 555 14.51 -17.92 -53.64
CA VAL A 555 14.86 -17.09 -54.79
C VAL A 555 16.25 -16.49 -54.54
N GLU A 556 17.20 -16.83 -55.39
CA GLU A 556 18.59 -16.35 -55.34
C GLU A 556 18.67 -14.94 -55.94
N SER A 557 19.05 -13.94 -55.14
CA SER A 557 19.28 -12.57 -55.60
C SER A 557 20.75 -12.38 -55.99
N THR A 558 21.00 -12.06 -57.26
CA THR A 558 22.31 -11.70 -57.81
C THR A 558 22.77 -10.32 -57.30
N PRO A 559 24.05 -10.12 -56.91
CA PRO A 559 24.55 -8.79 -56.53
C PRO A 559 24.99 -7.99 -57.76
N ASP A 560 24.53 -6.74 -57.85
CA ASP A 560 24.96 -5.78 -58.87
C ASP A 560 26.32 -5.15 -58.48
N ALA A 561 27.29 -5.23 -59.38
CA ALA A 561 28.63 -4.70 -59.21
C ALA A 561 28.69 -3.21 -59.60
N GLY A 562 28.75 -2.32 -58.60
CA GLY A 562 29.09 -0.91 -58.81
C GLY A 562 30.60 -0.73 -58.98
N THR A 563 31.03 -0.28 -60.16
CA THR A 563 32.40 0.19 -60.46
C THR A 563 32.50 1.70 -60.15
N PRO A 564 33.64 2.21 -59.65
CA PRO A 564 33.73 3.44 -58.88
C PRO A 564 34.02 4.67 -59.74
N ASP A 565 33.62 5.85 -59.28
CA ASP A 565 34.05 7.12 -59.85
C ASP A 565 35.09 7.82 -58.97
N ALA A 566 36.18 8.21 -59.63
CA ALA A 566 37.34 8.88 -59.08
C ALA A 566 37.20 10.40 -59.21
N ARG A 567 37.34 11.12 -58.10
CA ARG A 567 38.27 12.25 -57.87
C ARG A 567 37.96 12.98 -56.58
#